data_AF-A0A3D0S8E8-F1
#
_entry.id   AF-A0A3D0S8E8-F1
#
_cell.length_a   1.000
_cell.length_b   1.000
_cell.length_c   1.000
_cell.angle_alpha   90.00
_cell.angle_beta   90.00
_cell.angle_gamma   90.00
#
_symmetry.space_group_name_H-M   'P 1'
#
loop_
_entity.id
_entity.type
_entity.pdbx_description
1 polymer ?
#
loop_
_entity_poly.entity_id
_entity_poly.type
_entity_poly.pdbx_seq_one_letter_code
_entity_poly.pdbx_strand_id
1 'polypeptide(L)'
;EDDVGQHLGVKGHEFGATTGRKRRTGWFDAVAMKRAVQINSITGFCLTKLDVLDGLETLQICVGYKDKDGNVKDVPPMAADGYDLVTPVYEEMPGWSDNTFGVTDYDSLPQAAKDYIARLEVITGVPVDIISTGPDRNETIVLRHPYDA
;
A
#
# COMPACT_ATOMS: atom_id res chain seq x y z
N GLU A 1 -1.29 -7.50 -18.82
CA GLU A 1 -1.41 -7.33 -17.36
C GLU A 1 -0.69 -8.50 -16.73
N ASP A 2 0.17 -8.22 -15.76
CA ASP A 2 0.88 -9.25 -15.01
C ASP A 2 -0.10 -9.99 -14.06
N ASP A 3 0.31 -11.17 -13.60
CA ASP A 3 -0.54 -12.02 -12.76
C ASP A 3 -0.86 -11.35 -11.42
N VAL A 4 0.06 -10.53 -10.91
CA VAL A 4 -0.13 -9.73 -9.69
C VAL A 4 -1.23 -8.68 -9.88
N GLY A 5 -1.20 -7.89 -10.95
CA GLY A 5 -2.24 -6.89 -11.19
C GLY A 5 -3.63 -7.52 -11.32
N GLN A 6 -3.71 -8.72 -11.91
CA GLN A 6 -4.95 -9.51 -11.93
C GLN A 6 -5.37 -9.97 -10.54
N HIS A 7 -4.46 -10.54 -9.74
CA HIS A 7 -4.71 -10.95 -8.35
C HIS A 7 -5.27 -9.79 -7.52
N LEU A 8 -4.57 -8.65 -7.51
CA LEU A 8 -4.99 -7.46 -6.78
C LEU A 8 -6.36 -6.96 -7.25
N GLY A 9 -6.60 -6.99 -8.57
CA GLY A 9 -7.85 -6.52 -9.15
C GLY A 9 -9.05 -7.40 -8.79
N VAL A 10 -8.87 -8.72 -8.83
CA VAL A 10 -9.93 -9.69 -8.51
C VAL A 10 -10.17 -9.73 -7.00
N LYS A 11 -9.13 -9.96 -6.20
CA LYS A 11 -9.25 -10.10 -4.75
C LYS A 11 -9.70 -8.80 -4.07
N GLY A 12 -9.27 -7.65 -4.58
CA GLY A 12 -9.70 -6.34 -4.09
C GLY A 12 -11.08 -5.89 -4.58
N HIS A 13 -11.77 -6.68 -5.41
CA HIS A 13 -13.01 -6.30 -6.08
C HIS A 13 -12.92 -4.94 -6.79
N GLU A 14 -11.83 -4.72 -7.53
CA GLU A 14 -11.49 -3.44 -8.15
C GLU A 14 -12.23 -3.19 -9.47
N PHE A 15 -13.56 -3.23 -9.40
CA PHE A 15 -14.46 -2.99 -10.51
C PHE A 15 -15.36 -1.78 -10.21
N GLY A 16 -15.67 -0.99 -11.23
CA GLY A 16 -16.58 0.14 -11.10
C GLY A 16 -18.00 -0.32 -10.75
N ALA A 17 -18.62 0.31 -9.75
CA ALA A 17 -19.90 -0.12 -9.19
C ALA A 17 -21.07 -0.13 -10.21
N THR A 18 -21.03 0.73 -11.23
CA THR A 18 -22.07 0.83 -12.27
C THR A 18 -21.66 0.18 -13.58
N THR A 19 -20.49 0.54 -14.11
CA THR A 19 -20.06 0.10 -15.44
C THR A 19 -19.35 -1.26 -15.43
N GLY A 20 -18.97 -1.78 -14.26
CA GLY A 20 -18.12 -2.96 -14.15
C GLY A 20 -16.69 -2.73 -14.66
N ARG A 21 -16.31 -1.49 -15.01
CA ARG A 21 -14.98 -1.19 -15.55
C ARG A 21 -13.90 -1.54 -14.52
N LYS A 22 -12.99 -2.43 -14.90
CA LYS A 22 -11.83 -2.80 -14.09
C LYS A 22 -10.96 -1.56 -13.82
N ARG A 23 -10.59 -1.33 -12.56
CA ARG A 23 -9.59 -0.31 -12.19
C ARG A 23 -8.19 -0.86 -12.45
N ARG A 24 -7.26 0.04 -12.80
CA ARG A 24 -5.85 -0.32 -12.85
C ARG A 24 -5.34 -0.50 -11.44
N THR A 25 -4.67 -1.62 -11.20
CA THR A 25 -4.03 -1.97 -9.95
C THR A 25 -2.51 -1.88 -10.10
N GLY A 26 -1.84 -1.73 -8.98
CA GLY A 26 -0.39 -1.65 -8.90
C GLY A 26 0.06 -1.74 -7.45
N TRP A 27 1.37 -1.80 -7.27
CA TRP A 27 1.99 -1.85 -5.96
C TRP A 27 1.84 -0.53 -5.19
N PHE A 28 2.10 -0.60 -3.89
CA PHE A 28 2.10 0.60 -3.04
C PHE A 28 3.20 1.57 -3.50
N ASP A 29 2.81 2.82 -3.73
CA ASP A 29 3.73 3.88 -4.17
C ASP A 29 4.10 4.81 -3.02
N ALA A 30 5.25 4.55 -2.41
CA ALA A 30 5.71 5.34 -1.27
C ALA A 30 6.20 6.74 -1.69
N VAL A 31 6.66 6.93 -2.93
CA VAL A 31 7.05 8.26 -3.45
C VAL A 31 5.83 9.17 -3.54
N ALA A 32 4.74 8.66 -4.12
CA ALA A 32 3.47 9.36 -4.18
C ALA A 32 2.91 9.60 -2.76
N MET A 33 2.99 8.61 -1.87
CA MET A 33 2.50 8.76 -0.50
C MET A 33 3.29 9.74 0.35
N LYS A 34 4.63 9.80 0.23
CA LYS A 34 5.44 10.83 0.90
C LYS A 34 5.01 12.24 0.49
N ARG A 35 4.66 12.45 -0.78
CA ARG A 35 4.08 13.72 -1.23
C ARG A 35 2.72 14.00 -0.58
N ALA A 36 1.84 12.99 -0.48
CA ALA A 36 0.55 13.15 0.18
C ALA A 36 0.69 13.49 1.67
N VAL A 37 1.65 12.87 2.37
CA VAL A 37 2.01 13.23 3.76
C VAL A 37 2.40 14.69 3.86
N GLN A 38 3.34 15.13 3.01
CA GLN A 38 3.88 16.48 3.05
C GLN A 38 2.80 17.56 2.84
N ILE A 39 1.90 17.38 1.88
CA ILE A 39 0.91 18.43 1.53
C ILE A 39 -0.27 18.48 2.50
N ASN A 40 -0.58 17.38 3.19
CA ASN A 40 -1.72 17.30 4.11
C ASN A 40 -1.32 17.31 5.60
N SER A 41 -0.02 17.31 5.91
CA SER A 41 0.50 17.16 7.28
C SER A 41 -0.09 15.92 7.99
N ILE A 42 -0.09 14.78 7.28
CA ILE A 42 -0.66 13.53 7.79
C ILE A 42 0.11 13.09 9.04
N THR A 43 -0.61 12.82 10.13
CA THR A 43 -0.05 12.39 11.43
C THR A 43 -0.19 10.91 11.72
N GLY A 44 -1.03 10.20 10.95
CA GLY A 44 -1.26 8.77 11.07
C GLY A 44 -2.06 8.23 9.87
N PHE A 45 -1.85 6.97 9.53
CA PHE A 45 -2.53 6.28 8.44
C PHE A 45 -3.59 5.31 8.95
N CYS A 46 -4.63 5.14 8.13
CA CYS A 46 -5.46 3.95 8.12
C CYS A 46 -5.06 3.11 6.91
N LEU A 47 -4.39 1.97 7.14
CA LEU A 47 -4.01 1.04 6.07
C LEU A 47 -5.17 0.08 5.80
N THR A 48 -5.74 0.12 4.60
CA THR A 48 -6.91 -0.69 4.24
C THR A 48 -6.56 -1.80 3.27
N LYS A 49 -7.40 -2.83 3.21
CA LYS A 49 -7.31 -3.93 2.24
C LYS A 49 -6.00 -4.72 2.35
N LEU A 50 -5.51 -4.91 3.57
CA LEU A 50 -4.31 -5.75 3.82
C LEU A 50 -4.54 -7.19 3.32
N ASP A 51 -5.78 -7.68 3.49
CA ASP A 51 -6.27 -8.98 3.04
C ASP A 51 -6.13 -9.22 1.54
N VAL A 52 -6.10 -8.16 0.72
CA VAL A 52 -5.91 -8.30 -0.73
C VAL A 52 -4.50 -8.78 -1.08
N LEU A 53 -3.54 -8.64 -0.18
CA LEU A 53 -2.16 -9.08 -0.38
C LEU A 53 -1.92 -10.55 -0.02
N ASP A 54 -2.82 -11.21 0.72
CA ASP A 54 -2.57 -12.61 1.12
C ASP A 54 -2.45 -13.54 -0.10
N GLY A 55 -1.53 -14.48 0.00
CA GLY A 55 -1.22 -15.47 -1.04
C GLY A 55 -0.15 -15.02 -2.02
N LEU A 56 0.33 -13.77 -1.97
CA LEU A 56 1.46 -13.32 -2.75
C LEU A 56 2.77 -13.76 -2.09
N GLU A 57 3.70 -14.32 -2.87
CA GLU A 57 5.02 -14.75 -2.36
C GLU A 57 5.96 -13.57 -2.13
N THR A 58 5.85 -12.53 -2.95
CA THR A 58 6.70 -11.33 -2.90
C THR A 58 5.83 -10.11 -3.08
N LEU A 59 6.05 -9.11 -2.23
CA LEU A 59 5.45 -7.79 -2.33
C LEU A 59 6.50 -6.79 -2.78
N GLN A 60 6.07 -5.77 -3.50
CA GLN A 60 6.94 -4.69 -3.92
C GLN A 60 6.41 -3.35 -3.42
N ILE A 61 7.33 -2.47 -3.03
CA ILE A 61 7.04 -1.10 -2.63
C ILE A 61 7.84 -0.18 -3.54
N CYS A 62 7.19 0.75 -4.24
CA CYS A 62 7.91 1.74 -5.04
C CYS A 62 8.54 2.77 -4.08
N VAL A 63 9.87 2.77 -4.00
CA VAL A 63 10.66 3.61 -3.09
C VAL A 63 11.35 4.77 -3.81
N GLY A 64 11.31 4.79 -5.14
CA GLY A 64 11.92 5.83 -5.94
C GLY A 64 11.48 5.79 -7.39
N TYR A 65 11.71 6.88 -8.10
CA TYR A 65 11.57 6.97 -9.54
C TYR A 65 12.95 7.19 -10.16
N LYS A 66 13.31 6.32 -11.10
CA LYS A 66 14.56 6.37 -11.85
C LYS A 66 14.33 7.05 -13.19
N ASP A 67 15.07 8.11 -13.46
CA ASP A 67 15.06 8.79 -14.75
C ASP A 67 15.88 8.06 -15.81
N LYS A 68 15.80 8.53 -17.06
CA LYS A 68 16.54 7.99 -18.22
C LYS A 68 18.07 8.01 -18.04
N ASP A 69 18.59 8.88 -17.18
CA ASP A 69 20.03 9.05 -16.93
C ASP A 69 20.47 8.16 -15.75
N GLY A 70 19.54 7.40 -15.16
CA GLY A 70 19.77 6.45 -14.07
C GLY A 70 19.69 7.07 -12.69
N ASN A 71 19.37 8.37 -12.56
CA ASN A 71 19.26 9.00 -11.24
C ASN A 71 17.95 8.58 -10.58
N VAL A 72 18.03 8.19 -9.31
CA VAL A 72 16.86 7.80 -8.50
C VAL A 72 16.47 8.97 -7.60
N LYS A 73 15.19 9.35 -7.64
CA LYS A 73 14.60 10.38 -6.78
C LYS A 73 13.42 9.82 -6.01
N ASP A 74 13.26 10.23 -4.77
CA ASP A 74 12.12 9.88 -3.91
C ASP A 74 11.04 10.98 -3.88
N VAL A 75 11.03 11.83 -4.92
CA VAL A 75 10.08 12.93 -5.10
C VAL A 75 9.36 12.74 -6.44
N PRO A 76 8.01 12.84 -6.48
CA PRO A 76 7.27 12.66 -7.71
C PRO A 76 7.53 13.80 -8.72
N PRO A 77 7.45 13.52 -10.04
CA PRO A 77 7.38 14.56 -11.06
C PRO A 77 6.25 15.56 -10.76
N MET A 78 6.48 16.84 -11.08
CA MET A 78 5.49 17.89 -10.81
C MET A 78 4.33 17.88 -11.80
N ALA A 79 4.57 17.43 -13.03
CA ALA A 79 3.61 17.43 -14.13
C ALA A 79 3.51 16.02 -14.74
N ALA A 80 2.38 15.75 -15.40
CA ALA A 80 2.01 14.42 -15.89
C ALA A 80 3.00 13.88 -16.94
N ASP A 81 3.50 14.74 -17.82
CA ASP A 81 4.52 14.42 -18.84
C ASP A 81 5.83 13.92 -18.21
N GLY A 82 6.14 14.36 -17.00
CA GLY A 82 7.30 13.87 -16.26
C GLY A 82 7.21 12.40 -15.84
N TYR A 83 6.00 11.83 -15.73
CA TYR A 83 5.81 10.42 -15.38
C TYR A 83 6.14 9.48 -16.55
N ASP A 84 6.05 9.95 -17.79
CA ASP A 84 6.43 9.17 -18.98
C ASP A 84 7.97 8.97 -19.09
N LEU A 85 8.74 9.73 -18.31
CA LEU A 85 10.20 9.78 -18.35
C LEU A 85 10.87 9.05 -17.19
N VAL A 86 10.10 8.40 -16.32
CA VAL A 86 10.61 7.71 -15.13
C VAL A 86 10.12 6.27 -15.04
N THR A 87 10.90 5.45 -14.35
CA THR A 87 10.56 4.06 -14.04
C THR A 87 10.57 3.84 -12.53
N PRO A 88 9.61 3.08 -11.98
CA PRO A 88 9.58 2.79 -10.55
C PRO A 88 10.79 1.94 -10.14
N VAL A 89 11.33 2.25 -8.97
CA VAL A 89 12.36 1.47 -8.27
C VAL A 89 11.67 0.79 -7.10
N TYR A 90 11.67 -0.55 -7.13
CA TYR A 90 11.00 -1.35 -6.13
C TYR A 90 11.96 -1.86 -5.07
N GLU A 91 11.51 -1.82 -3.84
CA GLU A 91 12.01 -2.68 -2.76
C GLU A 91 11.12 -3.91 -2.67
N GLU A 92 11.73 -5.10 -2.61
CA GLU A 92 11.02 -6.36 -2.48
C GLU A 92 10.97 -6.82 -1.03
N MET A 93 9.82 -7.34 -0.62
CA MET A 93 9.61 -7.92 0.69
C MET A 93 8.95 -9.29 0.56
N PRO A 94 9.21 -10.22 1.49
CA PRO A 94 8.44 -11.46 1.57
C PRO A 94 6.96 -11.15 1.73
N GLY A 95 6.10 -11.80 0.94
CA GLY A 95 4.67 -11.83 1.20
C GLY A 95 4.31 -12.90 2.22
N TRP A 96 3.04 -13.29 2.25
CA TRP A 96 2.54 -14.28 3.21
C TRP A 96 1.43 -15.14 2.60
N SER A 97 1.40 -16.41 2.98
CA SER A 97 0.35 -17.37 2.61
C SER A 97 -0.81 -17.41 3.59
N ASP A 98 -0.58 -16.95 4.83
CA ASP A 98 -1.60 -16.90 5.88
C ASP A 98 -2.71 -15.91 5.57
N ASN A 99 -3.88 -16.10 6.16
CA ASN A 99 -5.04 -15.23 5.93
C ASN A 99 -5.04 -14.06 6.90
N THR A 100 -5.05 -12.83 6.38
CA THR A 100 -5.27 -11.63 7.20
C THR A 100 -6.73 -11.19 7.18
N PHE A 101 -7.57 -11.74 6.29
CA PHE A 101 -8.98 -11.39 6.17
C PHE A 101 -9.73 -11.56 7.50
N GLY A 102 -10.35 -10.48 7.96
CA GLY A 102 -11.16 -10.44 9.18
C GLY A 102 -10.38 -10.52 10.49
N VAL A 103 -9.05 -10.47 10.47
CA VAL A 103 -8.24 -10.39 11.70
C VAL A 103 -8.48 -9.06 12.40
N THR A 104 -8.81 -9.10 13.69
CA THR A 104 -9.13 -7.92 14.51
C THR A 104 -8.14 -7.66 15.64
N ASP A 105 -7.14 -8.52 15.77
CA ASP A 105 -6.06 -8.40 16.73
C ASP A 105 -4.71 -8.29 16.00
N TYR A 106 -3.90 -7.28 16.37
CA TYR A 106 -2.63 -7.04 15.69
C TYR A 106 -1.66 -8.20 15.89
N ASP A 107 -1.63 -8.78 17.09
CA ASP A 107 -0.69 -9.85 17.41
C ASP A 107 -0.97 -11.13 16.62
N SER A 108 -2.22 -11.31 16.19
CA SER A 108 -2.66 -12.40 15.32
C SER A 108 -2.27 -12.23 13.84
N LEU A 109 -1.73 -11.08 13.41
CA LEU A 109 -1.25 -10.91 12.03
C LEU A 109 0.04 -11.73 11.77
N PRO A 110 0.24 -12.24 10.55
CA PRO A 110 1.48 -12.88 10.14
C PRO A 110 2.67 -11.91 10.27
N GLN A 111 3.85 -12.45 10.62
CA GLN A 111 5.04 -11.61 10.82
C GLN A 111 5.40 -10.81 9.57
N ALA A 112 5.33 -11.41 8.38
CA ALA A 112 5.60 -10.71 7.13
C ALA A 112 4.62 -9.54 6.87
N ALA A 113 3.36 -9.65 7.31
CA ALA A 113 2.39 -8.56 7.22
C ALA A 113 2.74 -7.42 8.19
N LYS A 114 3.15 -7.75 9.42
CA LYS A 114 3.65 -6.75 10.39
C LYS A 114 4.92 -6.06 9.87
N ASP A 115 5.85 -6.80 9.30
CA ASP A 115 7.08 -6.27 8.72
C ASP A 115 6.78 -5.33 7.54
N TYR A 116 5.83 -5.70 6.68
CA TYR A 116 5.36 -4.84 5.60
C TYR A 116 4.77 -3.52 6.13
N ILE A 117 3.88 -3.58 7.13
CA ILE A 117 3.31 -2.40 7.79
C ILE A 117 4.43 -1.51 8.37
N ALA A 118 5.32 -2.09 9.16
CA ALA A 118 6.44 -1.37 9.77
C ALA A 118 7.35 -0.75 8.70
N ARG A 119 7.55 -1.41 7.55
CA ARG A 119 8.33 -0.86 6.47
C ARG A 119 7.66 0.35 5.82
N LEU A 120 6.34 0.32 5.62
CA LEU A 120 5.58 1.47 5.15
C LEU A 120 5.73 2.68 6.10
N GLU A 121 5.65 2.45 7.41
CA GLU A 121 5.86 3.50 8.43
C GLU A 121 7.27 4.11 8.32
N VAL A 122 8.31 3.27 8.19
CA VAL A 122 9.69 3.73 8.04
C VAL A 122 9.89 4.56 6.77
N ILE A 123 9.35 4.13 5.64
CA ILE A 123 9.56 4.83 4.35
C ILE A 123 8.80 6.16 4.32
N THR A 124 7.57 6.18 4.87
CA THR A 124 6.71 7.37 4.84
C THR A 124 6.96 8.34 6.00
N GLY A 125 7.53 7.86 7.10
CA GLY A 125 7.77 8.63 8.33
C GLY A 125 6.49 8.89 9.15
N VAL A 126 5.41 8.13 8.91
CA VAL A 126 4.09 8.31 9.53
C VAL A 126 3.60 6.96 10.05
N PRO A 127 3.06 6.88 11.28
CA PRO A 127 2.57 5.63 11.85
C PRO A 127 1.30 5.14 11.15
N VAL A 128 1.09 3.83 11.15
CA VAL A 128 -0.17 3.19 10.79
C VAL A 128 -0.97 2.99 12.07
N ASP A 129 -1.87 3.92 12.36
CA ASP A 129 -2.67 3.93 13.59
C ASP A 129 -3.90 3.00 13.51
N ILE A 130 -4.37 2.72 12.30
CA ILE A 130 -5.55 1.88 12.04
C ILE A 130 -5.24 0.92 10.88
N ILE A 131 -5.68 -0.33 10.98
CA ILE A 131 -5.55 -1.34 9.92
C ILE A 131 -6.93 -1.93 9.64
N SER A 132 -7.36 -1.96 8.39
CA SER A 132 -8.57 -2.66 7.95
C SER A 132 -8.18 -3.94 7.20
N THR A 133 -8.77 -5.04 7.64
CA THR A 133 -8.51 -6.42 7.19
C THR A 133 -9.70 -7.01 6.43
N GLY A 134 -10.69 -6.19 6.09
CA GLY A 134 -11.86 -6.62 5.35
C GLY A 134 -12.90 -5.51 5.20
N PRO A 135 -13.99 -5.75 4.45
CA PRO A 135 -15.01 -4.76 4.17
C PRO A 135 -15.98 -4.48 5.33
N ASP A 136 -16.12 -5.37 6.32
CA ASP A 136 -17.01 -5.15 7.46
C ASP A 136 -16.41 -4.12 8.43
N ARG A 137 -17.26 -3.34 9.09
CA ARG A 137 -16.85 -2.32 10.06
C ARG A 137 -16.02 -2.89 11.22
N ASN A 138 -16.29 -4.13 11.62
CA ASN A 138 -15.59 -4.77 12.74
C ASN A 138 -14.28 -5.42 12.31
N GLU A 139 -13.99 -5.54 11.01
CA GLU A 139 -12.74 -6.05 10.46
C GLU A 139 -11.69 -4.92 10.43
N THR A 140 -11.47 -4.33 11.59
CA THR A 140 -10.61 -3.16 11.79
C THR A 140 -9.88 -3.24 13.12
N ILE A 141 -8.57 -3.04 13.08
CA ILE A 141 -7.66 -2.97 14.22
C ILE A 141 -7.35 -1.49 14.48
N VAL A 142 -7.64 -0.99 15.68
CA VAL A 142 -7.31 0.38 16.09
C VAL A 142 -6.16 0.31 17.08
N LEU A 143 -4.94 0.64 16.62
CA LEU A 143 -3.73 0.67 17.44
C LEU A 143 -3.65 1.96 18.26
N ARG A 144 -4.02 3.08 17.63
CA ARG A 144 -4.16 4.39 18.26
C ARG A 144 -5.42 5.05 17.75
N HIS A 145 -6.27 5.47 18.68
CA HIS A 145 -7.52 6.15 18.33
C HIS A 145 -7.23 7.62 17.98
N PRO A 146 -7.68 8.13 16.81
CA PRO A 146 -7.32 9.49 16.37
C PRO A 146 -7.83 10.63 17.25
N TYR A 147 -8.82 10.40 18.11
CA TYR A 147 -9.32 11.41 19.07
C TYR A 147 -8.55 11.42 20.40
N ASP A 148 -7.72 10.41 20.65
CA ASP A 148 -6.88 10.31 21.86
C ASP A 148 -5.42 10.71 21.56
N ALA A 149 -5.19 11.21 20.34
CA ALA A 149 -3.90 11.41 19.70
C ALA A 149 -3.22 12.74 20.07
#